data_AF-A0A392R8R8-F1
#
_entry.id   AF-A0A392R8R8-F1
#
_cell.length_a   1.000
_cell.length_b   1.000
_cell.length_c   1.000
_cell.angle_alpha   90.00
_cell.angle_beta   90.00
_cell.angle_gamma   90.00
#
_symmetry.space_group_name_H-M   'P 1'
#
loop_
_entity.id
_entity.type
_entity.pdbx_description
1 polymer ?
#
loop_
_entity_poly.entity_id
_entity_poly.type
_entity_poly.pdbx_seq_one_letter_code
_entity_poly.pdbx_strand_id
1 'polypeptide(L)'
;MAIYFPVIGEWIKNIYLLLLALSSTSIAIFLLVITYSPSDIKFHVTDASLTKFNLTNNNTLDYKLEANITSRNPNKNVIVYYREITAIA
;
A
#
# COMPACT_ATOMS: atom_id res chain seq x y z
N MET A 1 -58.98 11.83 -2.69
CA MET A 1 -57.87 12.78 -2.44
C MET A 1 -57.15 12.54 -1.10
N ALA A 2 -57.86 12.18 0.00
CA ALA A 2 -57.26 12.00 1.32
C ALA A 2 -56.31 10.78 1.50
N ILE A 3 -56.46 9.74 0.67
CA ILE A 3 -55.66 8.50 0.76
C ILE A 3 -54.27 8.62 0.12
N TYR A 4 -54.06 9.62 -0.75
CA TYR A 4 -52.79 9.80 -1.46
C TYR A 4 -51.69 10.41 -0.58
N PHE A 5 -52.04 11.36 0.29
CA PHE A 5 -51.09 12.05 1.17
C PHE A 5 -50.31 11.14 2.14
N PRO A 6 -50.94 10.21 2.89
CA PRO A 6 -50.21 9.32 3.80
C PRO A 6 -49.31 8.34 3.05
N VAL A 7 -49.77 7.81 1.91
CA VAL A 7 -49.00 6.89 1.07
C VAL A 7 -47.75 7.58 0.53
N ILE A 8 -47.88 8.77 -0.05
CA ILE A 8 -46.74 9.54 -0.59
C ILE A 8 -45.70 9.87 0.50
N GLY A 9 -46.15 10.22 1.71
CA GLY A 9 -45.24 10.49 2.82
C GLY A 9 -44.39 9.27 3.22
N GLU A 10 -44.97 8.08 3.14
CA GLU A 10 -44.28 6.83 3.44
C GLU A 10 -43.24 6.46 2.37
N TRP A 11 -43.56 6.67 1.09
CA TRP A 11 -42.60 6.52 -0.01
C TRP A 11 -41.42 7.48 0.13
N ILE A 12 -41.68 8.74 0.48
CA ILE A 12 -40.64 9.75 0.69
C ILE A 12 -39.73 9.34 1.85
N LYS A 13 -40.31 8.92 2.99
CA LYS A 13 -39.55 8.45 4.15
C LYS A 13 -38.62 7.29 3.77
N ASN A 14 -39.12 6.31 3.01
CA ASN A 14 -38.34 5.14 2.60
C ASN A 14 -37.17 5.52 1.67
N ILE A 15 -37.39 6.48 0.76
CA ILE A 15 -36.33 7.03 -0.09
C ILE A 15 -35.25 7.71 0.74
N TYR A 16 -35.62 8.54 1.73
CA TYR A 16 -34.65 9.17 2.63
C TYR A 16 -33.83 8.15 3.42
N LEU A 17 -34.48 7.08 3.93
CA LEU A 17 -33.80 6.01 4.64
C LEU A 17 -32.79 5.27 3.74
N LEU A 18 -33.15 5.01 2.49
CA LEU A 18 -32.26 4.38 1.51
C LEU A 18 -31.02 5.24 1.24
N LEU A 19 -31.20 6.56 1.05
CA LEU A 19 -30.08 7.48 0.81
C LEU A 19 -29.14 7.59 2.03
N LEU A 20 -29.68 7.58 3.25
CA LEU A 20 -28.89 7.56 4.48
C LEU A 20 -28.10 6.25 4.61
N ALA A 21 -28.70 5.12 4.29
CA ALA A 21 -28.02 3.83 4.32
C ALA A 21 -26.87 3.77 3.29
N LEU A 22 -27.08 4.28 2.08
CA LEU A 22 -26.07 4.30 1.02
C LEU A 22 -24.90 5.24 1.35
N SER A 23 -25.19 6.43 1.86
CA SER A 23 -24.16 7.41 2.22
C SER A 23 -23.31 6.92 3.40
N SER A 24 -23.93 6.38 4.46
CA SER A 24 -23.21 5.82 5.60
C SER A 24 -22.34 4.62 5.22
N THR A 25 -22.83 3.72 4.36
CA THR A 25 -22.06 2.57 3.89
C THR A 25 -20.86 3.01 3.05
N SER A 26 -21.05 3.99 2.16
CA SER A 26 -19.96 4.54 1.33
C SER A 26 -18.87 5.16 2.19
N ILE A 27 -19.24 5.91 3.23
CA ILE A 27 -18.30 6.51 4.19
C ILE A 27 -17.55 5.44 4.98
N ALA A 28 -18.24 4.39 5.45
CA ALA A 28 -17.61 3.30 6.18
C ALA A 28 -16.55 2.58 5.32
N ILE A 29 -16.89 2.28 4.06
CA ILE A 29 -15.95 1.66 3.10
C ILE A 29 -14.76 2.59 2.85
N PHE A 30 -15.00 3.89 2.63
CA PHE A 30 -13.94 4.87 2.37
C PHE A 30 -12.95 4.97 3.55
N LEU A 31 -13.45 5.02 4.78
CA LEU A 31 -12.62 5.05 5.99
C LEU A 31 -11.81 3.75 6.16
N LEU A 32 -12.41 2.60 5.81
CA LEU A 32 -11.72 1.32 5.83
C LEU A 32 -10.57 1.32 4.83
N VAL A 33 -10.81 1.74 3.58
CA VAL A 33 -9.76 1.82 2.55
C VAL A 33 -8.61 2.70 3.03
N ILE A 34 -8.85 3.88 3.58
CA ILE A 34 -7.77 4.76 4.05
C ILE A 34 -6.98 4.13 5.20
N THR A 35 -7.64 3.49 6.15
CA THR A 35 -7.00 2.93 7.34
C THR A 35 -6.16 1.69 7.01
N TYR A 36 -6.64 0.86 6.07
CA TYR A 36 -5.99 -0.38 5.70
C TYR A 36 -5.13 -0.29 4.43
N SER A 37 -5.09 0.86 3.76
CA SER A 37 -4.24 1.06 2.58
C SER A 37 -2.77 0.86 2.98
N PRO A 38 -2.08 -0.19 2.47
CA PRO A 38 -0.67 -0.38 2.75
C PRO A 38 0.14 0.71 2.06
N SER A 39 1.05 1.33 2.81
CA SER A 39 2.10 2.19 2.29
C SER A 39 3.25 1.37 1.71
N ASP A 40 3.89 1.88 0.66
CA ASP A 40 5.00 1.18 0.04
C ASP A 40 6.20 1.05 1.00
N ILE A 41 6.82 -0.12 0.96
CA ILE A 41 8.03 -0.40 1.73
C ILE A 41 9.19 0.38 1.13
N LYS A 42 9.99 1.01 1.99
CA LYS A 42 11.11 1.82 1.54
C LYS A 42 12.41 1.04 1.68
N PHE A 43 13.08 0.83 0.56
CA PHE A 43 14.42 0.26 0.47
C PHE A 43 15.42 1.36 0.20
N HIS A 44 16.51 1.38 0.94
CA HIS A 44 17.63 2.27 0.67
C HIS A 44 18.94 1.56 0.97
N VAL A 45 19.92 1.80 0.11
CA VAL A 45 21.31 1.41 0.34
C VAL A 45 21.87 2.40 1.36
N THR A 46 22.23 1.92 2.55
CA THR A 46 22.78 2.77 3.61
C THR A 46 24.27 2.99 3.47
N ASP A 47 24.97 2.00 2.92
CA ASP A 47 26.41 2.06 2.72
C ASP A 47 26.79 1.14 1.56
N ALA A 48 27.82 1.52 0.80
CA ALA A 48 28.36 0.71 -0.29
C ALA A 48 29.87 0.93 -0.35
N SER A 49 30.62 -0.17 -0.37
CA SER A 49 32.07 -0.16 -0.35
C SER A 49 32.65 -1.15 -1.36
N LEU A 50 33.66 -0.69 -2.09
CA LEU A 50 34.42 -1.52 -3.02
C LEU A 50 35.69 -1.99 -2.30
N THR A 51 35.67 -3.21 -1.79
CA THR A 51 36.76 -3.75 -0.95
C THR A 51 37.89 -4.37 -1.76
N LYS A 52 37.64 -4.69 -3.04
CA LYS A 52 38.66 -5.16 -3.98
C LYS A 52 38.43 -4.55 -5.36
N PHE A 53 39.52 -4.17 -6.01
CA PHE A 53 39.53 -3.73 -7.40
C PHE A 53 40.92 -3.99 -7.99
N ASN A 54 41.10 -5.17 -8.59
CA ASN A 54 42.38 -5.63 -9.12
C ASN A 54 42.22 -6.14 -10.56
N LEU A 55 43.03 -5.61 -11.46
CA LEU A 55 43.13 -6.13 -12.82
C LEU A 55 44.18 -7.26 -12.84
N THR A 56 43.74 -8.47 -13.16
CA THR A 56 44.64 -9.62 -13.31
C THR A 56 45.41 -9.54 -14.64
N ASN A 57 46.54 -10.25 -14.73
CA ASN A 57 47.38 -10.31 -15.93
C ASN A 57 46.65 -10.85 -17.19
N ASN A 58 45.53 -11.56 -17.01
CA ASN A 58 44.66 -12.02 -18.10
C ASN A 58 43.55 -11.01 -18.43
N ASN A 59 43.76 -9.72 -18.11
CA ASN A 59 42.78 -8.63 -18.30
C ASN A 59 41.41 -8.87 -17.64
N THR A 60 41.33 -9.75 -16.65
CA THR A 60 40.10 -9.99 -15.87
C THR A 60 40.09 -9.07 -14.67
N LEU A 61 39.03 -8.29 -14.48
CA LEU A 61 38.86 -7.41 -13.34
C LEU A 61 38.21 -8.18 -12.18
N ASP A 62 38.99 -8.42 -11.13
CA ASP A 62 38.49 -8.95 -9.87
C ASP A 62 38.07 -7.78 -8.98
N TYR A 63 36.77 -7.69 -8.70
CA TYR A 63 36.22 -6.66 -7.84
C TYR A 63 35.25 -7.25 -6.83
N LYS A 64 35.17 -6.60 -5.67
CA LYS A 64 34.25 -6.98 -4.60
C LYS A 64 33.49 -5.75 -4.13
N LEU A 65 32.20 -5.69 -4.48
CA LEU A 65 31.28 -4.67 -4.02
C LEU A 65 30.47 -5.22 -2.84
N GLU A 66 30.55 -4.55 -1.71
CA GLU A 66 29.75 -4.83 -0.53
C GLU A 66 28.74 -3.70 -0.37
N ALA A 67 27.45 -4.02 -0.32
CA ALA A 67 26.38 -3.05 -0.15
C ALA A 67 25.51 -3.42 1.05
N ASN A 68 25.33 -2.48 1.96
CA ASN A 68 24.43 -2.58 3.10
C ASN A 68 23.06 -2.02 2.71
N ILE A 69 22.04 -2.87 2.72
CA ILE A 69 20.67 -2.50 2.32
C ILE A 69 19.78 -2.51 3.56
N THR A 70 19.12 -1.39 3.83
CA THR A 70 18.13 -1.29 4.90
C THR A 70 16.72 -1.26 4.30
N SER A 71 15.90 -2.21 4.72
CA SER A 71 14.48 -2.29 4.41
C SER A 71 13.67 -1.75 5.60
N ARG A 72 12.87 -0.70 5.40
CA ARG A 72 11.95 -0.20 6.42
C ARG A 72 10.51 -0.42 5.98
N ASN A 73 9.74 -1.18 6.76
CA ASN A 73 8.29 -1.29 6.61
C ASN A 73 7.60 -0.13 7.36
N PRO A 74 6.98 0.83 6.67
CA PRO A 74 6.22 1.90 7.33
C PRO A 74 4.85 1.46 7.84
N ASN A 75 4.36 0.28 7.44
CA ASN A 75 3.05 -0.24 7.83
C ASN A 75 3.09 -0.86 9.23
N LYS A 76 2.22 -0.38 10.12
CA LYS A 76 2.08 -0.94 11.47
C LYS A 76 1.24 -2.22 11.52
N ASN A 77 0.29 -2.37 10.58
CA ASN A 77 -0.72 -3.43 10.62
C ASN A 77 -0.55 -4.49 9.51
N VAL A 78 0.51 -4.41 8.71
CA VAL A 78 0.75 -5.32 7.58
C VAL A 78 2.15 -5.91 7.69
N ILE A 79 2.22 -7.23 7.79
CA ILE A 79 3.47 -7.99 7.76
C ILE A 79 3.86 -8.18 6.29
N VAL A 80 5.11 -7.87 5.97
CA VAL A 80 5.66 -8.01 4.62
C VAL A 80 6.42 -9.33 4.53
N TYR A 81 6.13 -10.12 3.50
CA TYR A 81 6.92 -11.30 3.13
C TYR A 81 7.71 -11.04 1.84
N TYR A 82 9.03 -11.10 1.95
CA TYR A 82 9.92 -11.11 0.80
C TYR A 82 9.96 -12.49 0.17
N ARG A 83 9.43 -12.64 -1.04
CA ARG A 83 9.48 -13.91 -1.77
C ARG A 83 10.80 -14.09 -2.50
N GLU A 84 11.36 -13.03 -3.05
CA GLU A 84 12.60 -13.06 -3.80
C GLU A 84 13.34 -11.73 -3.65
N ILE A 85 14.67 -11.81 -3.56
CA ILE A 85 15.57 -10.65 -3.58
C ILE A 85 16.52 -10.88 -4.75
N THR A 86 16.32 -10.12 -5.82
CA THR A 86 17.18 -10.16 -7.01
C THR A 86 18.16 -9.01 -6.95
N ALA A 87 19.47 -9.32 -6.97
CA ALA A 87 20.52 -8.33 -7.13
C ALA A 87 21.04 -8.41 -8.57
N ILE A 88 21.02 -7.28 -9.28
CA ILE A 88 21.56 -7.15 -10.64
C ILE A 88 22.76 -6.20 -10.52
N ALA A 89 23.93 -6.65 -10.97
CA ALA A 89 25.20 -5.92 -10.92
C ALA A 89 25.70 -5.67 -12.35
#